data_AF-A0A317STK9-F1
#
_entry.id   AF-A0A317STK9-F1
#
_cell.length_a   1.000
_cell.length_b   1.000
_cell.length_c   1.000
_cell.angle_alpha   90.00
_cell.angle_beta   90.00
_cell.angle_gamma   90.00
#
_symmetry.space_group_name_H-M   'P 1'
#
loop_
_entity.id
_entity.type
_entity.pdbx_description
1 polymer ?
#
loop_
_entity_poly.entity_id
_entity_poly.type
_entity_poly.pdbx_seq_one_letter_code
_entity_poly.pdbx_strand_id
1 'polypeptide(L)'
;MLPSKLHSVILRRRAPPAYFHLLHRSYLSTKNSPTIQANFFKRYNFSDYTFISTNPVEAEFERLTKARQWGEKSIAKHRRLLERAGFWRLCKEKGWEGEVVEGYKREFEALVGEKLFAAKEGDKRKTHGDKAFEGKTPLEEFLMRNQHPGYKFSNCAPEIEFWELFQAEKKAWEWKTRGWGANTRYEDIKKFKTLPRRFSSVMEEKLDSPQGGKEGSNRYIPWKILFEQFDLGEPPTKRDEAEKILQEIYVNIPDYLDLVYQNRLCGTPAAGAPQPGSSVEFHRLRFPTLRALAIYSYVTNRVYKCRSGGPLEFFLQLIQREYARSRFTVEGEGMGSRGDPESRRGVRELLRRMYPEDWRRLDEEIEERVAGMKS
;
A
#
# COMPACT_ATOMS: atom_id res chain seq x y z
N MET A 1 25.87 60.19 1.26
CA MET A 1 27.01 59.28 1.04
C MET A 1 26.62 57.88 1.46
N LEU A 2 26.51 56.96 0.47
CA LEU A 2 26.53 55.47 0.46
C LEU A 2 25.73 54.62 1.50
N PRO A 3 25.30 53.38 1.18
CA PRO A 3 24.99 52.80 -0.13
C PRO A 3 23.70 51.94 -0.20
N SER A 4 23.17 51.88 -1.41
CA SER A 4 22.22 50.91 -1.96
C SER A 4 22.75 49.47 -1.99
N LYS A 5 22.19 48.57 -1.16
CA LYS A 5 22.23 47.10 -1.37
C LYS A 5 20.94 46.46 -0.83
N LEU A 6 19.90 46.49 -1.66
CA LEU A 6 18.66 45.73 -1.48
C LEU A 6 18.30 45.09 -2.84
N HIS A 7 19.13 44.16 -3.30
CA HIS A 7 18.74 43.19 -4.32
C HIS A 7 19.63 41.94 -4.19
N SER A 8 19.02 40.80 -4.54
CA SER A 8 19.60 39.44 -4.64
C SER A 8 19.79 38.63 -3.35
N VAL A 9 18.68 38.18 -2.75
CA VAL A 9 18.61 36.81 -2.19
C VAL A 9 17.21 36.23 -2.49
N ILE A 10 16.94 35.95 -3.77
CA ILE A 10 15.92 34.96 -4.11
C ILE A 10 16.62 33.60 -4.04
N LEU A 11 16.35 32.87 -2.97
CA LEU A 11 16.71 31.47 -2.80
C LEU A 11 16.23 30.66 -4.02
N ARG A 12 17.17 30.29 -4.90
CA ARG A 12 17.01 29.24 -5.90
C ARG A 12 16.78 27.90 -5.18
N ARG A 13 15.55 27.62 -4.77
CA ARG A 13 15.13 26.25 -4.44
C ARG A 13 15.02 25.47 -5.74
N ARG A 14 16.00 24.62 -6.04
CA ARG A 14 15.84 23.55 -7.05
C ARG A 14 14.67 22.68 -6.61
N ALA A 15 13.58 22.68 -7.38
CA ALA A 15 12.49 21.73 -7.19
C ALA A 15 13.01 20.31 -7.51
N PRO A 16 12.64 19.28 -6.74
CA PRO A 16 13.08 17.91 -7.00
C PRO A 16 12.59 17.37 -8.36
N PRO A 17 13.32 16.44 -9.01
CA PRO A 17 12.99 15.87 -10.33
C PRO A 17 11.57 15.30 -10.46
N ALA A 18 10.97 14.84 -9.36
CA ALA A 18 9.62 14.28 -9.32
C ALA A 18 8.48 15.29 -9.62
N TYR A 19 8.74 16.59 -9.50
CA TYR A 19 7.74 17.64 -9.69
C TYR A 19 7.34 17.81 -11.16
N PHE A 20 8.27 17.50 -12.07
CA PHE A 20 8.14 17.74 -13.50
C PHE A 20 7.11 16.80 -14.18
N HIS A 21 7.03 15.54 -13.74
CA HIS A 21 6.03 14.58 -14.24
C HIS A 21 4.58 14.92 -13.89
N LEU A 22 4.37 15.45 -12.69
CA LEU A 22 3.05 15.85 -12.21
C LEU A 22 2.58 17.13 -12.91
N LEU A 23 3.53 18.04 -13.21
CA LEU A 23 3.27 19.22 -14.03
C LEU A 23 2.97 18.86 -15.49
N HIS A 24 3.76 18.02 -16.14
CA HIS A 24 3.56 17.67 -17.56
C HIS A 24 2.17 17.08 -17.85
N ARG A 25 1.68 16.18 -17.00
CA ARG A 25 0.38 15.52 -17.19
C ARG A 25 -0.81 16.42 -16.86
N SER A 26 -0.65 17.36 -15.92
CA SER A 26 -1.66 18.36 -15.55
C SER A 26 -1.82 19.45 -16.63
N TYR A 27 -0.74 19.84 -17.32
CA TYR A 27 -0.76 20.94 -18.29
C TYR A 27 -1.35 20.57 -19.66
N LEU A 28 -1.34 19.28 -20.03
CA LEU A 28 -2.08 18.78 -21.19
C LEU A 28 -3.62 18.91 -21.01
N SER A 29 -4.08 19.28 -19.81
CA SER A 29 -5.49 19.38 -19.42
C SER A 29 -5.99 20.82 -19.16
N THR A 30 -5.20 21.87 -19.44
CA THR A 30 -5.59 23.28 -19.18
C THR A 30 -6.17 24.00 -20.41
N LYS A 31 -6.91 25.11 -20.21
CA LYS A 31 -7.70 25.83 -21.24
C LYS A 31 -6.94 26.28 -22.53
N ASN A 32 -5.61 26.36 -22.52
CA ASN A 32 -4.77 26.68 -23.70
C ASN A 32 -4.08 25.45 -24.34
N SER A 33 -4.33 24.25 -23.81
CA SER A 33 -3.91 22.97 -24.36
C SER A 33 -4.40 22.65 -25.78
N PRO A 34 -5.59 23.11 -26.19
CA PRO A 34 -6.10 22.81 -27.52
C PRO A 34 -5.16 23.27 -28.65
N THR A 35 -4.45 24.39 -28.55
CA THR A 35 -3.75 24.97 -29.71
C THR A 35 -2.50 24.19 -30.13
N ILE A 36 -1.65 23.77 -29.18
CA ILE A 36 -0.42 23.04 -29.51
C ILE A 36 -0.70 21.57 -29.84
N GLN A 37 -1.65 20.96 -29.13
CA GLN A 37 -2.11 19.61 -29.46
C GLN A 37 -2.83 19.62 -30.81
N ALA A 38 -3.70 20.60 -31.08
CA ALA A 38 -4.28 20.80 -32.40
C ALA A 38 -3.20 21.00 -33.45
N ASN A 39 -2.16 21.80 -33.20
CA ASN A 39 -1.08 21.99 -34.17
C ASN A 39 -0.29 20.70 -34.42
N PHE A 40 -0.12 19.84 -33.43
CA PHE A 40 0.45 18.51 -33.62
C PHE A 40 -0.46 17.67 -34.52
N PHE A 41 -1.74 17.52 -34.16
CA PHE A 41 -2.67 16.65 -34.89
C PHE A 41 -3.02 17.16 -36.30
N LYS A 42 -3.19 18.48 -36.47
CA LYS A 42 -3.49 19.13 -37.76
C LYS A 42 -2.40 18.91 -38.80
N ARG A 43 -1.13 18.75 -38.40
CA ARG A 43 -0.03 18.37 -39.32
C ARG A 43 -0.26 17.02 -39.98
N TYR A 44 -1.11 16.19 -39.40
CA TYR A 44 -1.44 14.87 -39.91
C TYR A 44 -2.81 14.80 -40.56
N ASN A 45 -3.55 15.91 -40.76
CA ASN A 45 -4.84 15.88 -41.44
C ASN A 45 -4.69 15.34 -42.88
N PHE A 46 -5.59 14.46 -43.30
CA PHE A 46 -5.74 13.93 -44.67
C PHE A 46 -7.18 13.46 -44.90
N SER A 47 -7.50 12.92 -46.08
CA SER A 47 -8.87 12.51 -46.44
C SER A 47 -9.56 11.64 -45.38
N ASP A 48 -8.82 10.72 -44.76
CA ASP A 48 -9.40 9.73 -43.83
C ASP A 48 -9.14 10.08 -42.35
N TYR A 49 -8.56 11.25 -42.08
CA TYR A 49 -8.35 11.74 -40.72
C TYR A 49 -8.42 13.26 -40.65
N THR A 50 -9.37 13.75 -39.86
CA THR A 50 -9.46 15.15 -39.48
C THR A 50 -9.46 15.25 -37.96
N PHE A 51 -8.58 16.12 -37.45
CA PHE A 51 -8.47 16.42 -36.02
C PHE A 51 -9.80 16.91 -35.43
N ILE A 52 -10.24 16.29 -34.33
CA ILE A 52 -11.42 16.67 -33.55
C ILE A 52 -11.00 17.23 -32.20
N SER A 53 -11.23 18.53 -31.98
CA SER A 53 -10.80 19.24 -30.78
C SER A 53 -11.55 18.87 -29.49
N THR A 54 -12.71 18.23 -29.61
CA THR A 54 -13.51 17.77 -28.48
C THR A 54 -13.02 16.44 -27.89
N ASN A 55 -12.18 15.71 -28.62
CA ASN A 55 -11.68 14.41 -28.16
C ASN A 55 -10.54 14.58 -27.14
N PRO A 56 -10.45 13.71 -26.13
CA PRO A 56 -9.25 13.58 -25.32
C PRO A 56 -8.03 13.27 -26.20
N VAL A 57 -6.87 13.77 -25.81
CA VAL A 57 -5.62 13.66 -26.57
C VAL A 57 -5.24 12.21 -26.87
N GLU A 58 -5.44 11.33 -25.90
CA GLU A 58 -5.16 9.90 -26.02
C GLU A 58 -6.09 9.24 -27.03
N ALA A 59 -7.38 9.56 -26.97
CA ALA A 59 -8.37 9.05 -27.92
C ALA A 59 -8.10 9.56 -29.34
N GLU A 60 -7.68 10.82 -29.47
CA GLU A 60 -7.34 11.42 -30.76
C GLU A 60 -6.04 10.83 -31.34
N PHE A 61 -5.05 10.56 -30.49
CA PHE A 61 -3.82 9.87 -30.89
C PHE A 61 -4.06 8.43 -31.33
N GLU A 62 -4.99 7.72 -30.69
CA GLU A 62 -5.44 6.39 -31.13
C GLU A 62 -6.16 6.45 -32.48
N ARG A 63 -7.04 7.43 -32.70
CA ARG A 63 -7.69 7.64 -34.01
C ARG A 63 -6.66 7.90 -35.11
N LEU A 64 -5.70 8.79 -34.85
CA LEU A 64 -4.63 9.09 -35.80
C LEU A 64 -3.80 7.84 -36.12
N THR A 65 -3.46 7.07 -35.09
CA THR A 65 -2.69 5.82 -35.22
C THR A 65 -3.42 4.81 -36.11
N LYS A 66 -4.73 4.63 -35.89
CA LYS A 66 -5.58 3.74 -36.70
C LYS A 66 -5.68 4.21 -38.14
N ALA A 67 -5.98 5.49 -38.37
CA ALA A 67 -6.15 6.05 -39.71
C ALA A 67 -4.85 5.98 -40.53
N ARG A 68 -3.69 6.23 -39.90
CA ARG A 68 -2.38 6.14 -40.55
C ARG A 68 -1.82 4.72 -40.62
N GLN A 69 -2.49 3.74 -40.02
CA GLN A 69 -2.04 2.36 -39.91
C GLN A 69 -0.58 2.24 -39.44
N TRP A 70 -0.20 3.05 -38.46
CA TRP A 70 1.17 3.08 -37.99
C TRP A 70 1.55 1.78 -37.27
N GLY A 71 2.67 1.18 -37.68
CA GLY A 71 3.30 0.11 -36.90
C GLY A 71 3.88 0.63 -35.58
N GLU A 72 4.13 -0.27 -34.63
CA GLU A 72 4.54 0.05 -33.25
C GLU A 72 5.71 1.05 -33.15
N LYS A 73 6.73 0.91 -34.00
CA LYS A 73 7.87 1.83 -34.04
C LYS A 73 7.43 3.26 -34.36
N SER A 74 6.50 3.42 -35.29
CA SER A 74 5.94 4.73 -35.67
C SER A 74 5.04 5.28 -34.56
N ILE A 75 4.22 4.44 -33.94
CA ILE A 75 3.39 4.82 -32.77
C ILE A 75 4.27 5.37 -31.64
N ALA A 76 5.33 4.63 -31.28
CA ALA A 76 6.26 5.06 -30.23
C ALA A 76 6.95 6.38 -30.58
N LYS A 77 7.45 6.52 -31.83
CA LYS A 77 8.08 7.77 -32.30
C LYS A 77 7.14 8.96 -32.19
N HIS A 78 5.91 8.82 -32.68
CA HIS A 78 4.95 9.92 -32.70
C HIS A 78 4.41 10.25 -31.31
N ARG A 79 4.33 9.26 -30.41
CA ARG A 79 4.02 9.49 -29.00
C ARG A 79 5.10 10.33 -28.33
N ARG A 80 6.39 10.05 -28.60
CA ARG A 80 7.50 10.91 -28.12
C ARG A 80 7.38 12.34 -28.63
N LEU A 81 7.03 12.53 -29.89
CA LEU A 81 6.88 13.87 -30.48
C LEU A 81 5.73 14.64 -29.82
N LEU A 82 4.60 13.97 -29.57
CA LEU A 82 3.46 14.55 -28.89
C LEU A 82 3.80 14.95 -27.44
N GLU A 83 4.45 14.06 -26.68
CA GLU A 83 4.88 14.34 -25.32
C GLU A 83 5.92 15.50 -25.28
N ARG A 84 6.85 15.53 -26.24
CA ARG A 84 7.88 16.58 -26.37
C ARG A 84 7.25 17.94 -26.72
N ALA A 85 6.23 17.96 -27.57
CA ALA A 85 5.46 19.18 -27.85
C ALA A 85 4.76 19.70 -26.58
N GLY A 86 4.23 18.79 -25.76
CA GLY A 86 3.68 19.12 -24.45
C GLY A 86 4.72 19.71 -23.48
N PHE A 87 5.93 19.17 -23.48
CA PHE A 87 7.04 19.66 -22.66
C PHE A 87 7.48 21.09 -23.03
N TRP A 88 7.75 21.36 -24.31
CA TRP A 88 8.20 22.70 -24.73
C TRP A 88 7.17 23.79 -24.46
N ARG A 89 5.88 23.44 -24.54
CA ARG A 89 4.80 24.35 -24.11
C ARG A 89 4.90 24.68 -22.62
N LEU A 90 5.09 23.67 -21.78
CA LEU A 90 5.22 23.87 -20.33
C LEU A 90 6.37 24.82 -20.02
N CYS A 91 7.53 24.65 -20.67
CA CYS A 91 8.66 25.56 -20.52
C CYS A 91 8.28 26.99 -20.90
N LYS A 92 7.61 27.18 -22.04
CA LYS A 92 7.17 28.50 -22.52
C LYS A 92 6.17 29.18 -21.57
N GLU A 93 5.16 28.45 -21.10
CA GLU A 93 4.14 28.99 -20.18
C GLU A 93 4.70 29.33 -18.80
N LYS A 94 5.77 28.64 -18.38
CA LYS A 94 6.45 28.93 -17.12
C LYS A 94 7.57 29.97 -17.24
N GLY A 95 7.82 30.50 -18.44
CA GLY A 95 8.96 31.39 -18.69
C GLY A 95 10.30 30.73 -18.38
N TRP A 96 10.39 29.40 -18.52
CA TRP A 96 11.63 28.68 -18.34
C TRP A 96 12.50 28.89 -19.58
N GLU A 97 13.70 29.43 -19.38
CA GLU A 97 14.69 29.65 -20.43
C GLU A 97 16.10 29.23 -19.94
N GLY A 98 17.03 29.07 -20.87
CA GLY A 98 18.44 28.76 -20.59
C GLY A 98 18.67 27.40 -19.92
N GLU A 99 19.63 27.36 -18.97
CA GLU A 99 20.10 26.13 -18.32
C GLU A 99 18.99 25.35 -17.58
N VAL A 100 17.95 26.05 -17.13
CA VAL A 100 16.81 25.44 -16.42
C VAL A 100 16.04 24.51 -17.35
N VAL A 101 15.86 24.91 -18.62
CA VAL A 101 15.16 24.09 -19.62
C VAL A 101 15.97 22.87 -20.01
N GLU A 102 17.29 23.01 -20.16
CA GLU A 102 18.16 21.87 -20.49
C GLU A 102 18.28 20.85 -19.35
N GLY A 103 18.14 21.28 -18.09
CA GLY A 103 17.96 20.38 -16.95
C GLY A 103 16.69 19.53 -17.08
N TYR A 104 15.54 20.18 -17.22
CA TYR A 104 14.25 19.48 -17.35
C TYR A 104 14.11 18.66 -18.63
N LYS A 105 14.76 19.08 -19.71
CA LYS A 105 14.76 18.35 -20.99
C LYS A 105 15.48 17.01 -20.85
N ARG A 106 16.65 16.98 -20.20
CA ARG A 106 17.38 15.73 -19.93
C ARG A 106 16.57 14.78 -19.05
N GLU A 107 15.92 15.31 -18.01
CA GLU A 107 15.03 14.51 -17.15
C GLU A 107 13.84 13.97 -17.94
N PHE A 108 13.16 14.81 -18.73
CA PHE A 108 12.04 14.41 -19.57
C PHE A 108 12.45 13.31 -20.57
N GLU A 109 13.59 13.47 -21.24
CA GLU A 109 14.08 12.50 -22.22
C GLU A 109 14.47 11.15 -21.57
N ALA A 110 15.05 11.16 -20.37
CA ALA A 110 15.31 9.94 -19.60
C ALA A 110 14.01 9.18 -19.28
N LEU A 111 12.99 9.90 -18.81
CA LEU A 111 11.71 9.32 -18.39
C LEU A 111 10.86 8.80 -19.56
N VAL A 112 10.88 9.52 -20.69
CA VAL A 112 10.25 9.05 -21.94
C VAL A 112 10.99 7.83 -22.49
N GLY A 113 12.32 7.76 -22.28
CA GLY A 113 13.12 6.57 -22.51
C GLY A 113 12.62 5.37 -21.69
N GLU A 114 12.58 5.51 -20.37
CA GLU A 114 12.19 4.45 -19.41
C GLU A 114 10.79 3.88 -19.68
N LYS A 115 9.79 4.74 -19.93
CA LYS A 115 8.41 4.27 -20.23
C LYS A 115 8.32 3.41 -21.47
N LEU A 116 9.15 3.68 -22.47
CA LEU A 116 9.16 2.91 -23.72
C LEU A 116 9.99 1.63 -23.61
N PHE A 117 10.99 1.59 -22.73
CA PHE A 117 11.62 0.34 -22.34
C PHE A 117 10.63 -0.56 -21.59
N ALA A 118 9.88 -0.01 -20.63
CA ALA A 118 8.85 -0.75 -19.90
C ALA A 118 7.70 -1.26 -20.80
N ALA A 119 7.30 -0.50 -21.82
CA ALA A 119 6.26 -0.93 -22.77
C ALA A 119 6.73 -2.04 -23.74
N LYS A 120 8.03 -2.08 -24.07
CA LYS A 120 8.62 -3.16 -24.88
C LYS A 120 8.85 -4.45 -24.08
N GLU A 121 9.01 -4.36 -22.77
CA GLU A 121 9.19 -5.52 -21.88
C GLU A 121 7.88 -6.15 -21.38
N GLY A 122 6.73 -5.56 -21.72
CA GLY A 122 5.41 -6.02 -21.27
C GLY A 122 5.01 -7.43 -21.72
N ASP A 123 5.70 -8.03 -22.70
CA ASP A 123 5.29 -9.29 -23.33
C ASP A 123 6.33 -10.42 -23.24
N LYS A 124 7.46 -10.18 -22.57
CA LYS A 124 8.49 -11.22 -22.31
C LYS A 124 9.09 -11.07 -20.93
N ARG A 125 8.29 -11.22 -19.88
CA ARG A 125 8.84 -11.47 -18.53
C ARG A 125 9.36 -12.91 -18.42
N LYS A 126 10.53 -13.16 -19.01
CA LYS A 126 11.51 -14.07 -18.41
C LYS A 126 12.44 -13.21 -17.55
N THR A 127 12.20 -13.26 -16.24
CA THR A 127 13.19 -13.21 -15.14
C THR A 127 14.62 -12.78 -15.52
N HIS A 128 14.81 -11.51 -15.85
CA HIS A 128 16.13 -10.90 -15.81
C HIS A 128 16.00 -9.53 -15.14
N GLY A 129 16.18 -9.51 -13.81
CA GLY A 129 16.20 -8.25 -13.06
C GLY A 129 15.92 -8.30 -11.55
N ASP A 130 15.78 -9.45 -10.90
CA ASP A 130 15.39 -9.50 -9.47
C ASP A 130 16.55 -9.31 -8.48
N LYS A 131 17.72 -8.83 -8.91
CA LYS A 131 18.81 -8.46 -7.97
C LYS A 131 18.40 -7.35 -6.99
N ALA A 132 17.47 -6.48 -7.38
CA ALA A 132 16.97 -5.40 -6.52
C ALA A 132 16.13 -5.89 -5.34
N PHE A 133 15.64 -7.13 -5.38
CA PHE A 133 14.80 -7.74 -4.36
C PHE A 133 15.44 -9.00 -3.75
N GLU A 134 16.71 -9.28 -4.07
CA GLU A 134 17.41 -10.42 -3.50
C GLU A 134 17.46 -10.32 -1.96
N GLY A 135 17.00 -11.37 -1.28
CA GLY A 135 16.87 -11.40 0.17
C GLY A 135 15.67 -10.64 0.76
N LYS A 136 14.76 -10.10 -0.06
CA LYS A 136 13.52 -9.47 0.40
C LYS A 136 12.39 -10.48 0.54
N THR A 137 11.58 -10.31 1.58
CA THR A 137 10.34 -11.06 1.74
C THR A 137 9.32 -10.63 0.66
N PRO A 138 8.35 -11.49 0.28
CA PRO A 138 7.31 -11.12 -0.69
C PRO A 138 6.60 -9.80 -0.35
N LEU A 139 6.45 -9.54 0.95
CA LEU A 139 5.87 -8.31 1.50
C LEU A 139 6.73 -7.07 1.27
N GLU A 140 8.03 -7.15 1.54
CA GLU A 140 8.96 -6.05 1.25
C GLU A 140 9.03 -5.79 -0.25
N GLU A 141 9.09 -6.84 -1.07
CA GLU A 141 9.06 -6.73 -2.52
C GLU A 141 7.78 -6.05 -3.01
N PHE A 142 6.62 -6.40 -2.46
CA PHE A 142 5.36 -5.74 -2.76
C PHE A 142 5.40 -4.24 -2.42
N LEU A 143 5.82 -3.88 -1.21
CA LEU A 143 5.88 -2.47 -0.77
C LEU A 143 6.91 -1.70 -1.59
N MET A 144 8.11 -2.26 -1.81
CA MET A 144 9.18 -1.63 -2.59
C MET A 144 8.77 -1.40 -4.04
N ARG A 145 8.04 -2.32 -4.67
CA ARG A 145 7.51 -2.17 -6.05
C ARG A 145 6.45 -1.09 -6.19
N ASN A 146 5.81 -0.68 -5.10
CA ASN A 146 4.80 0.38 -5.09
C ASN A 146 5.36 1.75 -4.65
N GLN A 147 6.68 1.90 -4.52
CA GLN A 147 7.30 3.21 -4.21
C GLN A 147 7.02 4.24 -5.30
N HIS A 148 6.68 5.47 -4.89
CA HIS A 148 6.44 6.60 -5.78
C HIS A 148 6.64 7.93 -5.01
N PRO A 149 6.61 9.12 -5.65
CA PRO A 149 6.95 10.38 -4.96
C PRO A 149 6.16 10.76 -3.69
N GLY A 150 5.08 10.04 -3.37
CA GLY A 150 4.30 10.25 -2.15
C GLY A 150 4.48 9.14 -1.10
N TYR A 151 5.17 8.04 -1.44
CA TYR A 151 5.39 6.89 -0.59
C TYR A 151 6.77 6.30 -0.83
N LYS A 152 7.55 6.18 0.25
CA LYS A 152 8.87 5.56 0.25
C LYS A 152 8.85 4.49 1.32
N PHE A 153 9.25 3.27 0.96
CA PHE A 153 9.36 2.17 1.90
C PHE A 153 10.39 2.52 2.98
N SER A 154 9.98 2.45 4.24
CA SER A 154 10.80 2.82 5.42
C SER A 154 11.14 1.64 6.34
N ASN A 155 10.71 0.43 5.96
CA ASN A 155 10.85 -0.79 6.75
C ASN A 155 10.18 -0.70 8.13
N CYS A 156 9.05 0.01 8.22
CA CYS A 156 8.16 0.03 9.38
C CYS A 156 7.21 -1.18 9.38
N ALA A 157 6.35 -1.27 10.40
CA ALA A 157 5.32 -2.32 10.44
C ALA A 157 4.50 -2.34 9.13
N PRO A 158 4.20 -3.53 8.57
CA PRO A 158 3.60 -3.66 7.24
C PRO A 158 2.33 -2.87 7.05
N GLU A 159 1.54 -2.72 8.11
CA GLU A 159 0.29 -2.00 8.06
C GLU A 159 0.48 -0.48 8.07
N ILE A 160 1.50 0.01 8.78
CA ILE A 160 1.91 1.42 8.72
C ILE A 160 2.40 1.72 7.29
N GLU A 161 3.29 0.88 6.76
CA GLU A 161 3.78 0.98 5.38
C GLU A 161 2.65 0.95 4.35
N PHE A 162 1.72 0.00 4.51
CA PHE A 162 0.56 -0.11 3.62
C PHE A 162 -0.38 1.09 3.75
N TRP A 163 -0.60 1.59 4.95
CA TRP A 163 -1.41 2.78 5.19
C TRP A 163 -0.78 4.01 4.55
N GLU A 164 0.53 4.21 4.71
CA GLU A 164 1.26 5.30 4.06
C GLU A 164 1.19 5.20 2.53
N LEU A 165 1.39 4.01 1.97
CA LEU A 165 1.21 3.73 0.55
C LEU A 165 -0.23 4.08 0.12
N PHE A 166 -1.24 3.62 0.85
CA PHE A 166 -2.63 3.85 0.54
C PHE A 166 -2.98 5.34 0.58
N GLN A 167 -2.50 6.08 1.59
CA GLN A 167 -2.70 7.53 1.70
C GLN A 167 -1.98 8.30 0.60
N ALA A 168 -0.77 7.87 0.23
CA ALA A 168 -0.03 8.47 -0.86
C ALA A 168 -0.74 8.27 -2.21
N GLU A 169 -1.29 7.09 -2.45
CA GLU A 169 -2.11 6.79 -3.62
C GLU A 169 -3.39 7.61 -3.63
N LYS A 170 -4.07 7.73 -2.48
CA LYS A 170 -5.27 8.56 -2.31
C LYS A 170 -4.99 10.02 -2.64
N LYS A 171 -3.95 10.61 -2.04
CA LYS A 171 -3.52 11.99 -2.35
C LYS A 171 -3.18 12.18 -3.82
N ALA A 172 -2.46 11.22 -4.43
CA ALA A 172 -2.13 11.26 -5.84
C ALA A 172 -3.38 11.18 -6.74
N TRP A 173 -4.40 10.43 -6.32
CA TRP A 173 -5.69 10.37 -7.01
C TRP A 173 -6.51 11.65 -6.84
N GLU A 174 -6.64 12.18 -5.62
CA GLU A 174 -7.34 13.44 -5.33
C GLU A 174 -6.73 14.58 -6.15
N TRP A 175 -5.40 14.62 -6.22
CA TRP A 175 -4.70 15.61 -7.04
C TRP A 175 -5.02 15.49 -8.54
N LYS A 176 -5.11 14.26 -9.07
CA LYS A 176 -5.44 14.01 -10.48
C LYS A 176 -6.88 14.36 -10.84
N THR A 177 -7.78 14.24 -9.87
CA THR A 177 -9.23 14.45 -10.07
C THR A 177 -9.70 15.84 -9.68
N ARG A 178 -8.82 16.71 -9.20
CA ARG A 178 -9.13 18.15 -9.03
C ARG A 178 -9.65 18.73 -10.35
N GLY A 179 -10.95 19.02 -10.38
CA GLY A 179 -11.64 19.58 -11.56
C GLY A 179 -12.42 18.57 -12.41
N TRP A 180 -12.37 17.27 -12.09
CA TRP A 180 -13.32 16.29 -12.64
C TRP A 180 -14.56 16.27 -11.75
N GLY A 181 -15.75 16.19 -12.36
CA GLY A 181 -17.05 16.25 -11.65
C GLY A 181 -17.08 15.36 -10.41
N ALA A 182 -17.57 15.91 -9.30
CA ALA A 182 -17.35 15.47 -7.92
C ALA A 182 -17.90 14.08 -7.52
N ASN A 183 -18.32 13.24 -8.46
CA ASN A 183 -19.13 12.05 -8.14
C ASN A 183 -18.35 10.74 -8.04
N THR A 184 -17.12 10.64 -8.55
CA THR A 184 -16.35 9.41 -8.43
C THR A 184 -15.61 9.38 -7.10
N ARG A 185 -15.99 8.49 -6.19
CA ARG A 185 -15.25 8.23 -4.96
C ARG A 185 -14.00 7.38 -5.25
N TYR A 186 -12.90 7.59 -4.54
CA TYR A 186 -11.66 6.83 -4.79
C TYR A 186 -11.85 5.34 -4.49
N GLU A 187 -12.72 5.02 -3.53
CA GLU A 187 -13.09 3.67 -3.16
C GLU A 187 -13.65 2.88 -4.34
N ASP A 188 -14.24 3.54 -5.34
CA ASP A 188 -14.82 2.87 -6.49
C ASP A 188 -13.83 2.43 -7.54
N ILE A 189 -12.62 2.99 -7.49
CA ILE A 189 -11.59 2.77 -8.47
C ILE A 189 -10.96 1.40 -8.26
N LYS A 190 -10.86 0.63 -9.34
CA LYS A 190 -10.29 -0.72 -9.35
C LYS A 190 -8.96 -0.81 -8.60
N LYS A 191 -8.08 0.20 -8.75
CA LYS A 191 -6.81 0.28 -8.03
C LYS A 191 -7.00 0.22 -6.50
N PHE A 192 -7.81 1.11 -5.92
CA PHE A 192 -8.07 1.13 -4.47
C PHE A 192 -8.84 -0.09 -3.97
N LYS A 193 -9.68 -0.71 -4.81
CA LYS A 193 -10.34 -1.99 -4.48
C LYS A 193 -9.35 -3.16 -4.44
N THR A 194 -8.36 -3.16 -5.35
CA THR A 194 -7.39 -4.25 -5.48
C THR A 194 -6.19 -4.14 -4.55
N LEU A 195 -5.79 -2.92 -4.17
CA LEU A 195 -4.57 -2.68 -3.40
C LEU A 195 -4.59 -3.38 -2.02
N PRO A 196 -5.67 -3.26 -1.20
CA PRO A 196 -5.78 -4.02 0.05
C PRO A 196 -5.80 -5.53 -0.16
N ARG A 197 -6.49 -6.02 -1.21
CA ARG A 197 -6.56 -7.46 -1.50
C ARG A 197 -5.18 -8.04 -1.83
N ARG A 198 -4.38 -7.30 -2.60
CA ARG A 198 -3.01 -7.71 -2.94
C ARG A 198 -2.12 -7.69 -1.71
N PHE A 199 -2.23 -6.66 -0.87
CA PHE A 199 -1.49 -6.60 0.39
C PHE A 199 -1.83 -7.79 1.30
N SER A 200 -3.12 -8.08 1.54
CA SER A 200 -3.53 -9.26 2.32
C SER A 200 -2.99 -10.55 1.74
N SER A 201 -3.09 -10.75 0.42
CA SER A 201 -2.56 -11.95 -0.24
C SER A 201 -1.05 -12.14 -0.01
N VAL A 202 -0.28 -11.05 -0.02
CA VAL A 202 1.17 -11.11 0.20
C VAL A 202 1.51 -11.33 1.68
N MET A 203 0.68 -10.81 2.59
CA MET A 203 0.78 -11.11 4.03
C MET A 203 0.53 -12.60 4.31
N GLU A 204 -0.49 -13.21 3.69
CA GLU A 204 -0.76 -14.65 3.80
C GLU A 204 0.40 -15.46 3.23
N GLU A 205 0.88 -15.11 2.03
CA GLU A 205 2.02 -15.79 1.41
C GLU A 205 3.27 -15.76 2.31
N LYS A 206 3.50 -14.67 3.04
CA LYS A 206 4.60 -14.57 4.00
C LYS A 206 4.44 -15.49 5.22
N LEU A 207 3.21 -15.78 5.63
CA LEU A 207 2.94 -16.72 6.73
C LEU A 207 3.03 -18.18 6.26
N ASP A 208 2.61 -18.44 5.03
CA ASP A 208 2.67 -19.76 4.42
C ASP A 208 4.09 -20.14 3.97
N SER A 209 4.93 -19.14 3.71
CA SER A 209 6.32 -19.35 3.31
C SER A 209 7.13 -19.95 4.46
N PRO A 210 7.76 -21.13 4.27
CA PRO A 210 8.63 -21.72 5.28
C PRO A 210 9.70 -20.71 5.68
N GLN A 211 9.83 -20.45 6.98
CA GLN A 211 10.84 -19.53 7.50
C GLN A 211 12.24 -20.13 7.27
N GLY A 212 12.87 -19.83 6.14
CA GLY A 212 14.31 -19.98 5.90
C GLY A 212 14.91 -21.39 6.04
N GLY A 213 14.10 -22.45 6.13
CA GLY A 213 14.59 -23.82 6.24
C GLY A 213 15.06 -24.34 4.88
N LYS A 214 16.32 -24.78 4.80
CA LYS A 214 16.86 -25.52 3.64
C LYS A 214 15.86 -26.61 3.22
N GLU A 215 15.54 -26.67 1.93
CA GLU A 215 14.70 -27.70 1.31
C GLU A 215 15.12 -29.09 1.82
N GLY A 216 14.32 -29.69 2.70
CA GLY A 216 14.62 -30.98 3.30
C GLY A 216 14.09 -31.20 4.71
N SER A 217 13.86 -30.14 5.49
CA SER A 217 13.17 -30.30 6.78
C SER A 217 11.66 -30.29 6.59
N ASN A 218 11.00 -31.26 7.23
CA ASN A 218 9.56 -31.43 7.36
C ASN A 218 8.81 -30.09 7.27
N ARG A 219 8.02 -29.87 6.19
CA ARG A 219 7.32 -28.60 5.93
C ARG A 219 6.71 -28.11 7.24
N TYR A 220 7.22 -26.99 7.74
CA TYR A 220 6.80 -26.45 9.02
C TYR A 220 5.31 -26.17 8.92
N ILE A 221 4.52 -26.94 9.67
CA ILE A 221 3.08 -26.88 9.58
C ILE A 221 2.64 -25.55 10.22
N PRO A 222 1.94 -24.64 9.50
CA PRO A 222 1.71 -23.27 9.98
C PRO A 222 1.09 -23.15 11.38
N TRP A 223 0.23 -24.09 11.79
CA TRP A 223 -0.36 -24.08 13.13
C TRP A 223 0.63 -24.42 14.25
N LYS A 224 1.73 -25.12 13.97
CA LYS A 224 2.77 -25.39 14.98
C LYS A 224 3.38 -24.10 15.54
N ILE A 225 3.58 -23.10 14.66
CA ILE A 225 4.07 -21.78 15.05
C ILE A 225 3.10 -21.12 16.02
N LEU A 226 1.79 -21.24 15.76
CA LEU A 226 0.76 -20.69 16.64
C LEU A 226 0.73 -21.39 18.00
N PHE A 227 0.88 -22.72 18.03
CA PHE A 227 0.96 -23.46 19.30
C PHE A 227 2.18 -23.05 20.12
N GLU A 228 3.34 -22.88 19.49
CA GLU A 228 4.55 -22.40 20.15
C GLU A 228 4.39 -20.96 20.66
N GLN A 229 3.87 -20.06 19.82
CA GLN A 229 3.70 -18.65 20.15
C GLN A 229 2.66 -18.40 21.25
N PHE A 230 1.59 -19.19 21.29
CA PHE A 230 0.54 -19.07 22.30
C PHE A 230 0.68 -20.11 23.42
N ASP A 231 1.82 -20.81 23.50
CA ASP A 231 2.09 -21.86 24.49
C ASP A 231 0.89 -22.81 24.73
N LEU A 232 0.37 -23.39 23.65
CA LEU A 232 -0.83 -24.24 23.68
C LEU A 232 -0.51 -25.71 23.93
N GLY A 233 0.72 -26.02 24.37
CA GLY A 233 1.24 -27.37 24.50
C GLY A 233 1.71 -27.96 23.17
N GLU A 234 1.79 -29.30 23.11
CA GLU A 234 2.26 -29.99 21.90
C GLU A 234 1.26 -29.83 20.74
N PRO A 235 1.70 -29.39 19.56
CA PRO A 235 0.80 -29.19 18.43
C PRO A 235 0.27 -30.53 17.89
N PRO A 236 -1.04 -30.67 17.68
CA PRO A 236 -1.64 -31.86 17.09
C PRO A 236 -1.06 -32.18 15.71
N THR A 237 -0.96 -33.48 15.42
CA THR A 237 -0.55 -33.96 14.09
C THR A 237 -1.63 -33.75 13.04
N LYS A 238 -2.91 -33.79 13.43
CA LYS A 238 -4.06 -33.58 12.54
C LYS A 238 -4.50 -32.11 12.54
N ARG A 239 -4.83 -31.61 11.35
CA ARG A 239 -5.32 -30.24 11.14
C ARG A 239 -6.61 -29.96 11.93
N ASP A 240 -7.57 -30.87 11.87
CA ASP A 240 -8.89 -30.67 12.49
C ASP A 240 -8.82 -30.55 14.02
N GLU A 241 -7.87 -31.27 14.63
CA GLU A 241 -7.60 -31.19 16.07
C GLU A 241 -6.96 -29.83 16.44
N ALA A 242 -5.98 -29.37 15.63
CA ALA A 242 -5.38 -28.06 15.81
C ALA A 242 -6.38 -26.92 15.58
N GLU A 243 -7.26 -27.06 14.59
CA GLU A 243 -8.33 -26.10 14.30
C GLU A 243 -9.28 -25.95 15.48
N LYS A 244 -9.73 -27.06 16.08
CA LYS A 244 -10.62 -27.02 17.25
C LYS A 244 -10.01 -26.24 18.41
N ILE A 245 -8.72 -26.40 18.68
CA ILE A 245 -8.00 -25.67 19.74
C ILE A 245 -7.83 -24.19 19.37
N LEU A 246 -7.41 -23.89 18.14
CA LEU A 246 -7.19 -22.51 17.70
C LEU A 246 -8.49 -21.70 17.60
N GLN A 247 -9.64 -22.35 17.35
CA GLN A 247 -10.95 -21.71 17.37
C GLN A 247 -11.35 -21.17 18.76
N GLU A 248 -10.73 -21.66 19.84
CA GLU A 248 -10.96 -21.15 21.20
C GLU A 248 -10.13 -19.88 21.50
N ILE A 249 -9.27 -19.46 20.55
CA ILE A 249 -8.37 -18.31 20.69
C ILE A 249 -8.87 -17.15 19.85
N TYR A 250 -9.40 -16.13 20.51
CA TYR A 250 -9.90 -14.94 19.84
C TYR A 250 -8.80 -13.89 19.72
N VAL A 251 -8.17 -13.78 18.56
CA VAL A 251 -7.09 -12.81 18.30
C VAL A 251 -7.41 -11.98 17.07
N ASN A 252 -7.11 -10.67 17.14
CA ASN A 252 -7.17 -9.81 15.97
C ASN A 252 -5.94 -10.08 15.09
N ILE A 253 -6.15 -10.67 13.91
CA ILE A 253 -5.08 -11.04 12.96
C ILE A 253 -4.14 -9.85 12.65
N PRO A 254 -4.64 -8.65 12.31
CA PRO A 254 -3.79 -7.48 12.11
C PRO A 254 -2.82 -7.22 13.28
N ASP A 255 -3.30 -7.27 14.53
CA ASP A 255 -2.45 -7.06 15.70
C ASP A 255 -1.45 -8.20 15.92
N TYR A 256 -1.84 -9.44 15.62
CA TYR A 256 -0.92 -10.58 15.59
C TYR A 256 0.20 -10.39 14.57
N LEU A 257 -0.14 -9.94 13.37
CA LEU A 257 0.84 -9.71 12.30
C LEU A 257 1.79 -8.56 12.64
N ASP A 258 1.27 -7.50 13.26
CA ASP A 258 2.09 -6.39 13.78
C ASP A 258 3.10 -6.90 14.81
N LEU A 259 2.66 -7.72 15.78
CA LEU A 259 3.56 -8.28 16.80
C LEU A 259 4.63 -9.19 16.18
N VAL A 260 4.23 -10.15 15.33
CA VAL A 260 5.18 -11.03 14.62
C VAL A 260 6.23 -10.23 13.84
N TYR A 261 5.82 -9.11 13.23
CA TYR A 261 6.75 -8.28 12.47
C TYR A 261 7.69 -7.47 13.36
N GLN A 262 7.19 -6.89 14.45
CA GLN A 262 8.01 -6.18 15.44
C GLN A 262 9.12 -7.09 15.99
N ASN A 263 8.80 -8.35 16.26
CA ASN A 263 9.76 -9.34 16.77
C ASN A 263 10.88 -9.66 15.79
N ARG A 264 10.64 -9.49 14.47
CA ARG A 264 11.67 -9.69 13.45
C ARG A 264 12.56 -8.46 13.24
N LEU A 265 12.02 -7.27 13.47
CA LEU A 265 12.77 -6.02 13.30
C LEU A 265 13.68 -5.72 14.49
N CYS A 266 13.20 -5.99 15.70
CA CYS A 266 14.02 -5.97 16.89
C CYS A 266 14.97 -7.16 16.80
N GLY A 267 16.23 -6.93 16.43
CA GLY A 267 17.28 -7.95 16.50
C GLY A 267 17.42 -8.53 17.92
N THR A 268 18.48 -9.31 18.16
CA THR A 268 18.73 -9.95 19.45
C THR A 268 18.49 -8.96 20.60
N PRO A 269 17.51 -9.21 21.49
CA PRO A 269 17.11 -8.23 22.49
C PRO A 269 18.30 -7.89 23.39
N ALA A 270 18.41 -6.61 23.77
CA ALA A 270 19.39 -6.19 24.76
C ALA A 270 19.17 -7.00 26.06
N ALA A 271 20.27 -7.41 26.71
CA ALA A 271 20.21 -8.24 27.91
C ALA A 271 19.28 -7.63 28.97
N GLY A 272 18.20 -8.34 29.31
CA GLY A 272 17.21 -7.92 30.31
C GLY A 272 15.93 -7.27 29.78
N ALA A 273 15.83 -6.94 28.49
CA ALA A 273 14.55 -6.56 27.89
C ALA A 273 13.67 -7.81 27.66
N PRO A 274 12.34 -7.76 27.91
CA PRO A 274 11.44 -8.82 27.49
C PRO A 274 11.66 -9.10 26.02
N GLN A 275 11.86 -10.37 25.65
CA GLN A 275 12.04 -10.71 24.24
C GLN A 275 10.76 -10.32 23.50
N PRO A 276 10.84 -9.44 22.48
CA PRO A 276 9.73 -9.20 21.59
C PRO A 276 9.29 -10.55 21.02
N GLY A 277 8.04 -10.94 21.28
CA GLY A 277 7.50 -12.22 20.86
C GLY A 277 7.57 -13.32 21.88
N SER A 278 7.76 -12.98 23.16
CA SER A 278 7.45 -13.93 24.22
C SER A 278 5.99 -14.40 24.11
N SER A 279 5.71 -15.63 24.55
CA SER A 279 4.34 -16.16 24.57
C SER A 279 3.37 -15.26 25.36
N VAL A 280 3.88 -14.56 26.38
CA VAL A 280 3.12 -13.56 27.14
C VAL A 280 2.57 -12.44 26.26
N GLU A 281 3.36 -11.94 25.30
CA GLU A 281 2.92 -10.88 24.39
C GLU A 281 1.86 -11.39 23.40
N PHE A 282 2.00 -12.63 22.92
CA PHE A 282 0.99 -13.26 22.08
C PHE A 282 -0.32 -13.50 22.85
N HIS A 283 -0.25 -14.01 24.07
CA HIS A 283 -1.40 -14.14 24.95
C HIS A 283 -2.09 -12.80 25.22
N ARG A 284 -1.31 -11.73 25.37
CA ARG A 284 -1.83 -10.36 25.46
C ARG A 284 -2.51 -9.90 24.17
N LEU A 285 -2.53 -10.62 23.06
CA LEU A 285 -3.37 -10.28 21.90
C LEU A 285 -4.76 -10.91 21.97
N ARG A 286 -5.00 -11.80 22.93
CA ARG A 286 -6.29 -12.48 23.08
C ARG A 286 -7.38 -11.52 23.55
N PHE A 287 -8.58 -11.82 23.08
CA PHE A 287 -9.84 -11.31 23.57
C PHE A 287 -10.54 -12.44 24.33
N PRO A 288 -11.25 -12.11 25.42
CA PRO A 288 -11.86 -13.14 26.24
C PRO A 288 -13.09 -13.77 25.58
N THR A 289 -13.73 -13.04 24.66
CA THR A 289 -14.88 -13.53 23.91
C THR A 289 -14.80 -13.10 22.45
N LEU A 290 -15.41 -13.91 21.59
CA LEU A 290 -15.60 -13.62 20.18
C LEU A 290 -16.34 -12.29 19.95
N ARG A 291 -17.28 -11.96 20.84
CA ARG A 291 -18.00 -10.68 20.82
C ARG A 291 -17.07 -9.50 21.06
N ALA A 292 -16.17 -9.59 22.05
CA ALA A 292 -15.19 -8.54 22.31
C ALA A 292 -14.23 -8.36 21.12
N LEU A 293 -13.74 -9.46 20.54
CA LEU A 293 -12.93 -9.43 19.32
C LEU A 293 -13.67 -8.76 18.15
N ALA A 294 -14.95 -9.09 17.96
CA ALA A 294 -15.75 -8.55 16.87
C ALA A 294 -15.95 -7.03 17.00
N ILE A 295 -16.30 -6.56 18.20
CA ILE A 295 -16.43 -5.13 18.48
C ILE A 295 -15.10 -4.42 18.26
N TYR A 296 -14.01 -4.95 18.82
CA TYR A 296 -12.67 -4.38 18.64
C TYR A 296 -12.28 -4.25 17.18
N SER A 297 -12.41 -5.35 16.41
CA SER A 297 -12.02 -5.40 15.01
C SER A 297 -12.85 -4.45 14.16
N TYR A 298 -14.13 -4.27 14.51
CA TYR A 298 -14.98 -3.32 13.82
C TYR A 298 -14.62 -1.87 14.12
N VAL A 299 -14.54 -1.49 15.40
CA VAL A 299 -14.29 -0.10 15.83
C VAL A 299 -12.92 0.37 15.32
N THR A 300 -11.92 -0.52 15.34
CA THR A 300 -10.59 -0.22 14.80
C THR A 300 -10.52 -0.31 13.27
N ASN A 301 -11.58 -0.81 12.62
CA ASN A 301 -11.65 -1.13 11.19
C ASN A 301 -10.52 -2.10 10.75
N ARG A 302 -10.16 -3.03 11.64
CA ARG A 302 -9.13 -4.07 11.46
C ARG A 302 -9.79 -5.43 11.23
N VAL A 303 -10.69 -5.48 10.25
CA VAL A 303 -11.33 -6.73 9.82
C VAL A 303 -10.50 -7.33 8.70
N TYR A 304 -9.76 -8.38 9.02
CA TYR A 304 -8.99 -9.11 8.04
C TYR A 304 -9.90 -9.92 7.13
N LYS A 305 -9.66 -9.86 5.82
CA LYS A 305 -10.39 -10.64 4.81
C LYS A 305 -9.48 -11.77 4.35
N CYS A 306 -9.55 -12.90 5.05
CA CYS A 306 -8.73 -14.06 4.71
C CYS A 306 -9.25 -14.74 3.44
N ARG A 307 -8.34 -15.36 2.67
CA ARG A 307 -8.71 -16.37 1.69
C ARG A 307 -9.15 -17.65 2.40
N SER A 308 -10.20 -18.29 1.88
CA SER A 308 -10.60 -19.63 2.34
C SER A 308 -9.43 -20.62 2.20
N GLY A 309 -9.12 -21.35 3.27
CA GLY A 309 -8.14 -22.44 3.32
C GLY A 309 -6.81 -22.11 4.02
N GLY A 310 -6.51 -20.85 4.35
CA GLY A 310 -5.22 -20.42 4.93
C GLY A 310 -5.13 -20.56 6.46
N PRO A 311 -3.92 -20.48 7.06
CA PRO A 311 -3.74 -20.63 8.52
C PRO A 311 -4.35 -19.48 9.33
N LEU A 312 -4.60 -18.34 8.70
CA LEU A 312 -5.32 -17.23 9.34
C LEU A 312 -6.84 -17.40 9.31
N GLU A 313 -7.36 -18.36 8.55
CA GLU A 313 -8.80 -18.65 8.51
C GLU A 313 -9.31 -19.12 9.88
N PHE A 314 -8.47 -19.81 10.66
CA PHE A 314 -8.79 -20.29 12.01
C PHE A 314 -9.26 -19.16 12.93
N PHE A 315 -8.74 -17.94 12.76
CA PHE A 315 -9.10 -16.80 13.61
C PHE A 315 -10.38 -16.06 13.17
N LEU A 316 -11.04 -16.45 12.06
CA LEU A 316 -11.91 -15.51 11.33
C LEU A 316 -13.38 -15.84 11.07
N GLN A 317 -13.97 -16.88 11.63
CA GLN A 317 -15.31 -17.28 11.18
C GLN A 317 -16.55 -16.60 11.81
N LEU A 318 -16.46 -15.55 12.65
CA LEU A 318 -17.69 -15.05 13.33
C LEU A 318 -17.85 -13.53 13.53
N ILE A 319 -16.91 -12.71 13.06
CA ILE A 319 -16.95 -11.27 13.35
C ILE A 319 -18.10 -10.56 12.61
N GLN A 320 -18.38 -10.90 11.34
CA GLN A 320 -19.44 -10.23 10.57
C GLN A 320 -20.86 -10.55 11.06
N ARG A 321 -21.09 -11.75 11.61
CA ARG A 321 -22.42 -12.22 12.04
C ARG A 321 -22.84 -11.62 13.38
N GLU A 322 -21.92 -11.57 14.34
CA GLU A 322 -22.17 -10.96 15.65
C GLU A 322 -22.29 -9.43 15.56
N TYR A 323 -21.61 -8.85 14.58
CA TYR A 323 -21.56 -7.41 14.35
C TYR A 323 -22.91 -6.79 13.93
N ALA A 324 -23.70 -7.46 13.08
CA ALA A 324 -24.99 -6.94 12.61
C ALA A 324 -26.06 -6.77 13.72
N ARG A 325 -25.80 -7.27 14.94
CA ARG A 325 -26.75 -7.30 16.07
C ARG A 325 -26.39 -6.35 17.21
N SER A 326 -25.26 -5.64 17.11
CA SER A 326 -24.69 -4.87 18.22
C SER A 326 -25.12 -3.40 18.19
N ARG A 327 -25.72 -2.90 19.27
CA ARG A 327 -26.00 -1.45 19.48
C ARG A 327 -24.72 -0.60 19.63
N PHE A 328 -23.54 -1.21 19.75
CA PHE A 328 -22.27 -0.53 20.06
C PHE A 328 -21.61 0.18 18.88
N THR A 329 -22.19 0.11 17.68
CA THR A 329 -21.64 0.76 16.48
C THR A 329 -21.65 2.28 16.60
N VAL A 330 -22.70 2.83 17.23
CA VAL A 330 -22.89 4.28 17.34
C VAL A 330 -21.86 4.94 18.26
N GLU A 331 -21.50 4.30 19.37
CA GLU A 331 -20.49 4.83 20.30
C GLU A 331 -19.06 4.62 19.78
N GLY A 332 -18.82 3.50 19.09
CA GLY A 332 -17.50 3.19 18.51
C GLY A 332 -17.13 4.05 17.31
N GLU A 333 -18.10 4.42 16.46
CA GLU A 333 -17.87 5.30 15.30
C GLU A 333 -17.36 6.69 15.69
N GLY A 334 -17.69 7.17 16.90
CA GLY A 334 -17.26 8.46 17.42
C GLY A 334 -15.81 8.52 17.91
N MET A 335 -15.16 7.38 18.18
CA MET A 335 -13.79 7.32 18.74
C MET A 335 -12.66 7.39 17.70
N GLY A 336 -13.01 7.78 16.47
CA GLY A 336 -12.14 7.98 15.31
C GLY A 336 -10.62 7.84 15.49
N SER A 337 -10.04 6.81 14.88
CA SER A 337 -9.06 6.92 13.79
C SER A 337 -8.62 5.53 13.36
N ARG A 338 -8.90 5.20 12.10
CA ARG A 338 -8.54 3.92 11.49
C ARG A 338 -7.02 3.70 11.62
N GLY A 339 -6.62 2.76 12.47
CA GLY A 339 -5.26 2.26 12.56
C GLY A 339 -4.31 2.97 13.55
N ASP A 340 -4.75 3.96 14.32
CA ASP A 340 -3.89 4.60 15.32
C ASP A 340 -3.65 3.67 16.53
N PRO A 341 -2.38 3.42 16.96
CA PRO A 341 -2.08 2.58 18.12
C PRO A 341 -2.75 3.03 19.43
N GLU A 342 -2.87 4.33 19.68
CA GLU A 342 -3.49 4.83 20.91
C GLU A 342 -5.03 4.69 20.87
N SER A 343 -5.64 4.89 19.70
CA SER A 343 -7.05 4.53 19.48
C SER A 343 -7.30 3.04 19.76
N ARG A 344 -6.44 2.12 19.28
CA ARG A 344 -6.53 0.68 19.58
C ARG A 344 -6.50 0.40 21.08
N ARG A 345 -5.56 1.02 21.80
CA ARG A 345 -5.46 0.91 23.27
C ARG A 345 -6.75 1.39 23.95
N GLY A 346 -7.26 2.55 23.56
CA GLY A 346 -8.50 3.11 24.10
C GLY A 346 -9.72 2.22 23.88
N VAL A 347 -9.87 1.62 22.68
CA VAL A 347 -10.95 0.66 22.40
C VAL A 347 -10.83 -0.58 23.28
N ARG A 348 -9.61 -1.07 23.50
CA ARG A 348 -9.39 -2.24 24.35
C ARG A 348 -9.69 -1.96 25.82
N GLU A 349 -9.30 -0.80 26.33
CA GLU A 349 -9.63 -0.35 27.69
C GLU A 349 -11.13 -0.18 27.88
N LEU A 350 -11.84 0.35 26.88
CA LEU A 350 -13.30 0.41 26.89
C LEU A 350 -13.91 -0.99 26.99
N LEU A 351 -13.45 -1.94 26.18
CA LEU A 351 -13.92 -3.33 26.24
C LEU A 351 -13.62 -3.99 27.59
N ARG A 352 -12.49 -3.66 28.23
CA ARG A 352 -12.17 -4.08 29.60
C ARG A 352 -13.18 -3.58 30.62
N ARG A 353 -13.64 -2.33 30.50
CA ARG A 353 -14.68 -1.76 31.37
C ARG A 353 -16.06 -2.37 31.10
N MET A 354 -16.34 -2.72 29.85
CA MET A 354 -17.63 -3.32 29.45
C MET A 354 -17.77 -4.79 29.86
N TYR A 355 -16.67 -5.55 29.84
CA TYR A 355 -16.65 -6.99 30.14
C TYR A 355 -15.62 -7.32 31.24
N PRO A 356 -15.70 -6.70 32.43
CA PRO A 356 -14.63 -6.76 33.42
C PRO A 356 -14.36 -8.19 33.91
N GLU A 357 -15.39 -9.01 34.08
CA GLU A 357 -15.27 -10.40 34.52
C GLU A 357 -14.58 -11.28 33.48
N ASP A 358 -14.94 -11.12 32.20
CA ASP A 358 -14.35 -11.87 31.09
C ASP A 358 -12.86 -11.55 30.94
N TRP A 359 -12.49 -10.27 31.05
CA TRP A 359 -11.11 -9.83 31.01
C TRP A 359 -10.32 -10.26 32.24
N ARG A 360 -10.91 -10.20 33.45
CA ARG A 360 -10.25 -10.68 34.67
C ARG A 360 -9.88 -12.15 34.55
N ARG A 361 -10.80 -13.01 34.09
CA ARG A 361 -10.53 -14.43 33.86
C ARG A 361 -9.41 -14.66 32.84
N LEU A 362 -9.40 -13.90 31.75
CA LEU A 362 -8.33 -14.00 30.76
C LEU A 362 -6.99 -13.54 31.34
N ASP A 363 -6.96 -12.45 32.11
CA ASP A 363 -5.74 -11.96 32.74
C ASP A 363 -5.20 -12.98 33.78
N GLU A 364 -6.08 -13.59 34.58
CA GLU A 364 -5.75 -14.70 35.51
C GLU A 364 -5.16 -15.91 34.75
N GLU A 365 -5.79 -16.35 33.64
CA GLU A 365 -5.29 -17.45 32.80
C GLU A 365 -3.88 -17.16 32.26
N ILE A 366 -3.64 -15.91 31.83
CA ILE A 366 -2.34 -15.49 31.31
C ILE A 366 -1.30 -15.49 32.44
N GLU A 367 -1.63 -14.98 33.62
CA GLU A 367 -0.73 -14.97 34.77
C GLU A 367 -0.34 -16.37 35.23
N GLU A 368 -1.29 -17.31 35.28
CA GLU A 368 -1.04 -18.71 35.62
C GLU A 368 -0.07 -19.38 34.64
N ARG A 369 -0.28 -19.19 33.32
CA ARG A 369 0.63 -19.71 32.29
C ARG A 369 2.03 -19.13 32.43
N VAL A 370 2.13 -17.81 32.66
CA VAL A 370 3.42 -17.14 32.87
C VAL A 370 4.13 -17.63 34.12
N ALA A 371 3.39 -17.93 35.20
CA ALA A 371 3.95 -18.49 36.41
C ALA A 371 4.49 -19.91 36.18
N GLY A 372 3.75 -20.75 35.45
CA GLY A 372 4.16 -22.12 35.09
C GLY A 372 5.41 -22.18 34.19
N MET A 373 5.69 -21.14 33.41
CA MET A 373 6.94 -21.07 32.62
C MET A 373 8.20 -20.81 33.46
N LYS A 374 8.05 -20.33 34.70
CA LYS A 374 9.19 -19.97 35.56
C LYS A 374 9.59 -21.09 36.53
N SER A 375 8.74 -22.09 36.70
CA SER A 375 9.00 -23.32 37.46
C SER A 375 9.65 -24.37 36.58
#